data_AF-A0A250VVW5-F1
#
_entry.id   AF-A0A250VVW5-F1
#
_cell.length_a   1.000
_cell.length_b   1.000
_cell.length_c   1.000
_cell.angle_alpha   90.00
_cell.angle_beta   90.00
_cell.angle_gamma   90.00
#
_symmetry.space_group_name_H-M   'P 1'
#
loop_
_entity.id
_entity.type
_entity.pdbx_description
1 polymer ?
#
loop_
_entity_poly.entity_id
_entity_poly.type
_entity_poly.pdbx_seq_one_letter_code
_entity_poly.pdbx_strand_id
1 'polypeptide(L)'
;MPGNPTRQHRKNEGFGRDDFHIDFDRRQVTCPQGQISAGWHGPYPTSSPTAAPLIVARFTKGQCQPCPVRTRCTTSHQSARNVGFPPRELRDLQVRVRAEQQTPDWKARYAVRSGVESTVNELVHGHGMRRCRYRGQQKTHLQHVFTAIAVNIERLSGLPPTGEDRPPRRPTAFQNFLDRHGIPRHKSWRTASS
;
A
#
# COMPACT_ATOMS: atom_id res chain seq x y z
N MET A 1 -0.59 -4.08 11.15
CA MET A 1 0.85 -3.74 11.22
C MET A 1 1.44 -3.99 9.85
N PRO A 2 2.17 -3.03 9.27
CA PRO A 2 3.06 -3.33 8.14
C PRO A 2 3.91 -4.54 8.52
N GLY A 3 4.17 -5.44 7.58
CA GLY A 3 5.18 -6.48 7.76
C GLY A 3 6.47 -5.83 8.27
N ASN A 4 7.17 -6.54 9.15
CA ASN A 4 8.36 -6.05 9.84
C ASN A 4 9.26 -5.24 8.87
N PRO A 5 9.40 -3.91 9.03
CA PRO A 5 10.00 -3.06 8.00
C PRO A 5 11.53 -3.13 7.98
N THR A 6 12.14 -4.03 8.77
CA THR A 6 13.59 -4.17 8.76
C THR A 6 14.07 -4.58 7.37
N ARG A 7 15.07 -3.87 6.86
CA ARG A 7 15.74 -4.13 5.57
C ARG A 7 16.15 -5.61 5.41
N GLN A 8 16.38 -6.28 6.53
CA GLN A 8 16.75 -7.70 6.66
C GLN A 8 15.61 -8.68 6.33
N HIS A 9 14.35 -8.33 6.64
CA HIS A 9 13.18 -9.16 6.30
C HIS A 9 12.83 -9.04 4.81
N ARG A 10 13.07 -7.89 4.17
CA ARG A 10 12.79 -7.69 2.73
C ARG A 10 13.69 -8.49 1.80
N LYS A 11 14.84 -8.98 2.30
CA LYS A 11 15.78 -9.82 1.54
C LYS A 11 15.67 -11.32 1.85
N ASN A 12 14.75 -11.76 2.74
CA ASN A 12 14.71 -13.14 3.26
C ASN A 12 16.01 -13.64 3.92
N GLU A 13 16.96 -12.74 4.19
CA GLU A 13 18.30 -13.11 4.68
C GLU A 13 18.43 -13.02 6.20
N GLY A 14 17.47 -12.43 6.93
CA GLY A 14 17.57 -12.23 8.37
C GLY A 14 16.29 -12.54 9.16
N PHE A 15 16.47 -12.74 10.47
CA PHE A 15 15.36 -13.06 11.38
C PHE A 15 14.54 -11.82 11.75
N GLY A 16 13.24 -11.91 11.51
CA GLY A 16 12.22 -10.94 11.92
C GLY A 16 11.71 -11.19 13.34
N ARG A 17 10.69 -10.44 13.77
CA ARG A 17 9.99 -10.68 15.05
C ARG A 17 9.21 -11.99 15.02
N ASP A 18 8.61 -12.30 13.87
CA ASP A 18 7.67 -13.41 13.74
C ASP A 18 8.39 -14.78 13.79
N ASP A 19 9.71 -14.81 13.67
CA ASP A 19 10.56 -16.01 13.90
C ASP A 19 10.81 -16.32 15.38
N PHE A 20 10.46 -15.40 16.30
CA PHE A 20 10.66 -15.58 17.73
C PHE A 20 9.37 -16.06 18.40
N HIS A 21 9.49 -17.08 19.24
CA HIS A 21 8.35 -17.57 20.03
C HIS A 21 8.18 -16.72 21.28
N ILE A 22 7.00 -16.13 21.46
CA ILE A 22 6.69 -15.24 22.58
C ILE A 22 5.74 -15.96 23.53
N ASP A 23 6.24 -16.31 24.71
CA ASP A 23 5.46 -16.84 25.82
C ASP A 23 5.11 -15.68 26.78
N PHE A 24 3.87 -15.21 26.69
CA PHE A 24 3.38 -14.11 27.53
C PHE A 24 3.09 -14.55 28.97
N ASP A 25 2.86 -15.84 29.22
CA ASP A 25 2.54 -16.36 30.56
C ASP A 25 3.81 -16.46 31.40
N ARG A 26 4.89 -16.96 30.81
CA ARG A 26 6.22 -17.00 31.43
C ARG A 26 6.99 -15.69 31.26
N ARG A 27 6.48 -14.76 30.46
CA ARG A 27 7.15 -13.49 30.09
C ARG A 27 8.54 -13.76 29.52
N GLN A 28 8.62 -14.68 28.56
CA GLN A 28 9.86 -15.12 27.93
C GLN A 28 9.73 -15.11 26.41
N VAL A 29 10.84 -14.84 25.74
CA VAL A 29 10.94 -14.96 24.28
C VAL A 29 12.04 -15.95 23.94
N THR A 30 11.71 -16.94 23.13
CA THR A 30 12.65 -17.95 22.63
C THR A 30 13.05 -17.62 21.21
N CYS A 31 14.35 -17.54 20.95
CA CYS A 31 14.88 -17.27 19.62
C CYS A 31 14.88 -18.53 18.72
N PRO A 32 15.05 -18.39 17.40
CA PRO A 32 15.14 -19.51 16.46
C PRO A 32 16.29 -20.50 16.74
N GLN A 33 17.22 -20.14 17.62
CA GLN A 33 18.36 -20.98 18.04
C GLN A 33 18.15 -21.54 19.47
N GLY A 34 16.93 -21.46 20.01
CA GLY A 34 16.56 -22.04 21.31
C GLY A 34 16.97 -21.22 22.53
N GLN A 35 17.67 -20.09 22.39
CA GLN A 35 18.02 -19.24 23.52
C GLN A 35 16.78 -18.49 24.04
N ILE A 36 16.68 -18.35 25.37
CA ILE A 36 15.60 -17.63 26.06
C ILE A 36 16.06 -16.22 26.43
N SER A 37 15.17 -15.24 26.27
CA SER A 37 15.43 -13.85 26.65
C SER A 37 15.74 -13.71 28.14
N ALA A 38 16.73 -12.89 28.48
CA ALA A 38 17.10 -12.60 29.86
C ALA A 38 16.34 -11.43 30.48
N GLY A 39 15.62 -10.65 29.68
CA GLY A 39 14.82 -9.53 30.17
C GLY A 39 13.51 -9.39 29.42
N TRP A 40 12.48 -8.96 30.14
CA TRP A 40 11.15 -8.63 29.62
C TRP A 40 10.74 -7.28 30.23
N HIS A 41 10.59 -6.26 29.38
CA HIS A 41 10.41 -4.89 29.84
C HIS A 41 9.28 -4.17 29.11
N GLY A 42 8.68 -3.18 29.77
CA GLY A 42 7.55 -2.41 29.25
C GLY A 42 6.20 -2.95 29.72
N PRO A 43 5.09 -2.61 29.03
CA PRO A 43 5.06 -1.92 27.73
C PRO A 43 5.52 -0.46 27.80
N TYR A 44 6.33 -0.04 26.83
CA TYR A 44 6.81 1.34 26.69
C TYR A 44 6.08 2.08 25.57
N PRO A 45 5.79 3.39 25.73
CA PRO A 45 5.30 4.20 24.62
C PRO A 45 6.36 4.25 23.51
N THR A 46 5.90 4.38 22.27
CA THR A 46 6.80 4.59 21.13
C THR A 46 6.97 6.09 20.87
N SER A 47 7.91 6.46 19.99
CA SER A 47 8.06 7.84 19.53
C SER A 47 6.85 8.38 18.79
N SER A 48 5.96 7.51 18.32
CA SER A 48 4.68 7.89 17.72
C SER A 48 3.58 7.83 18.78
N PRO A 49 2.88 8.96 19.07
CA PRO A 49 1.77 8.98 20.02
C PRO A 49 0.60 8.08 19.62
N THR A 50 0.48 7.76 18.33
CA THR A 50 -0.60 6.95 17.77
C THR A 50 -0.23 5.47 17.61
N ALA A 51 1.04 5.10 17.79
CA ALA A 51 1.46 3.72 17.68
C ALA A 51 1.32 2.99 19.02
N ALA A 52 0.92 1.72 18.93
CA ALA A 52 0.75 0.85 20.09
C ALA A 52 2.04 0.76 20.93
N PRO A 53 1.94 0.77 22.27
CA PRO A 53 3.08 0.59 23.12
C PRO A 53 3.68 -0.81 22.95
N LEU A 54 4.97 -0.97 23.22
CA LEU A 54 5.72 -2.19 22.95
C LEU A 54 6.36 -2.75 24.23
N ILE A 55 6.22 -4.05 24.40
CA ILE A 55 7.06 -4.86 25.30
C ILE A 55 8.37 -5.13 24.56
N VAL A 56 9.49 -5.06 25.28
CA VAL A 56 10.83 -5.31 24.75
C VAL A 56 11.45 -6.47 25.52
N ALA A 57 11.65 -7.58 24.82
CA ALA A 57 12.47 -8.69 25.30
C ALA A 57 13.94 -8.47 24.94
N ARG A 58 14.84 -8.69 25.89
CA ARG A 58 16.30 -8.50 25.72
C ARG A 58 17.02 -9.83 25.84
N PHE A 59 17.90 -10.09 24.89
CA PHE A 59 18.88 -11.17 24.97
C PHE A 59 20.19 -10.64 25.55
N THR A 60 21.04 -11.52 26.08
CA THR A 60 22.35 -11.11 26.59
C THR A 60 23.42 -11.15 25.49
N LYS A 61 24.51 -10.42 25.70
CA LYS A 61 25.68 -10.51 24.82
C LYS A 61 26.28 -11.92 24.86
N GLY A 62 26.34 -12.55 26.03
CA GLY A 62 26.87 -13.92 26.18
C GLY A 62 26.10 -14.96 25.36
N GLN A 63 24.79 -14.78 25.17
CA GLN A 63 23.98 -15.66 24.32
C GLN A 63 24.15 -15.35 22.83
N CYS A 64 24.21 -14.06 22.46
CA CYS A 64 24.21 -13.67 21.06
C CYS A 64 25.60 -13.62 20.41
N GLN A 65 26.70 -13.46 21.17
CA GLN A 65 28.06 -13.41 20.62
C GLN A 65 28.53 -14.75 20.02
N PRO A 66 28.40 -15.90 20.69
CA PRO A 66 28.82 -17.19 20.14
C PRO A 66 27.84 -17.76 19.11
N CYS A 67 26.74 -17.05 18.81
CA CYS A 67 25.69 -17.54 17.94
C CYS A 67 26.16 -17.59 16.47
N PRO A 68 26.12 -18.74 15.78
CA PRO A 68 26.63 -18.88 14.42
C PRO A 68 25.82 -18.06 13.39
N VAL A 69 24.54 -17.81 13.68
CA VAL A 69 23.64 -17.05 12.81
C VAL A 69 23.53 -15.57 13.20
N ARG A 70 24.43 -15.08 14.06
CA ARG A 70 24.41 -13.70 14.56
C ARG A 70 24.41 -12.66 13.44
N THR A 71 25.21 -12.86 12.40
CA THR A 71 25.32 -11.95 11.24
C THR A 71 23.99 -11.76 10.52
N ARG A 72 23.13 -12.79 10.53
CA ARG A 72 21.75 -12.74 10.00
C ARG A 72 20.73 -12.19 11.01
N CYS A 73 21.03 -12.27 12.30
CA CYS A 73 20.13 -11.90 13.40
C CYS A 73 20.28 -10.43 13.87
N THR A 74 21.49 -9.88 13.90
CA THR A 74 21.75 -8.50 14.31
C THR A 74 22.96 -7.93 13.59
N THR A 75 22.89 -6.67 13.17
CA THR A 75 23.99 -5.96 12.49
C THR A 75 24.98 -5.33 13.46
N SER A 76 24.65 -5.22 14.74
CA SER A 76 25.57 -4.64 15.72
C SER A 76 26.56 -5.69 16.20
N HIS A 77 27.85 -5.37 16.15
CA HIS A 77 28.91 -6.22 16.72
C HIS A 77 28.91 -6.22 18.25
N GLN A 78 28.41 -5.16 18.90
CA GLN A 78 28.52 -4.96 20.34
C GLN A 78 27.20 -5.16 21.09
N SER A 79 26.04 -5.11 20.42
CA SER A 79 24.73 -5.25 21.07
C SER A 79 24.17 -6.66 20.98
N ALA A 80 23.29 -7.01 21.92
CA ALA A 80 22.47 -8.19 21.82
C ALA A 80 21.18 -7.90 21.04
N ARG A 81 20.48 -8.94 20.58
CA ARG A 81 19.18 -8.77 19.91
C ARG A 81 18.16 -8.30 20.95
N ASN A 82 17.36 -7.30 20.58
CA ASN A 82 16.16 -6.91 21.29
C ASN A 82 14.95 -7.17 20.39
N VAL A 83 13.86 -7.67 20.96
CA VAL A 83 12.63 -7.98 20.22
C VAL A 83 11.50 -7.17 20.82
N GLY A 84 10.98 -6.20 20.05
CA GLY A 84 9.82 -5.40 20.41
C GLY A 84 8.52 -6.02 19.89
N PHE A 85 7.52 -6.17 20.74
CA PHE A 85 6.21 -6.73 20.36
C PHE A 85 5.07 -6.06 21.16
N PRO A 86 3.86 -5.98 20.60
CA PRO A 86 2.73 -5.39 21.33
C PRO A 86 2.26 -6.31 22.48
N PRO A 87 1.57 -5.75 23.49
CA PRO A 87 0.83 -6.51 24.50
C PRO A 87 -0.09 -7.58 23.91
N ARG A 88 -0.41 -8.60 24.72
CA ARG A 88 -1.18 -9.79 24.31
C ARG A 88 -2.51 -9.39 23.68
N GLU A 89 -3.26 -8.50 24.31
CA GLU A 89 -4.60 -8.08 23.88
C GLU A 89 -4.54 -7.45 22.49
N LEU A 90 -3.59 -6.55 22.27
CA LEU A 90 -3.38 -5.90 20.98
C LEU A 90 -2.88 -6.88 19.92
N ARG A 91 -2.01 -7.82 20.29
CA ARG A 91 -1.53 -8.88 19.39
C ARG A 91 -2.68 -9.77 18.94
N ASP A 92 -3.52 -10.22 19.86
CA ASP A 92 -4.61 -11.15 19.56
C ASP A 92 -5.70 -10.49 18.73
N LEU A 93 -6.01 -9.21 19.02
CA LEU A 93 -6.86 -8.38 18.15
C LEU A 93 -6.28 -8.29 16.73
N GLN A 94 -4.97 -8.03 16.60
CA GLN A 94 -4.32 -7.97 15.28
C GLN A 94 -4.36 -9.30 14.54
N VAL A 95 -4.17 -10.43 15.24
CA VAL A 95 -4.25 -11.77 14.63
C VAL A 95 -5.67 -12.04 14.15
N ARG A 96 -6.68 -11.75 14.97
CA ARG A 96 -8.09 -11.92 14.61
C ARG A 96 -8.46 -11.11 13.37
N VAL A 97 -8.17 -9.80 13.39
CA VAL A 97 -8.48 -8.90 12.27
C VAL A 97 -7.77 -9.35 10.98
N ARG A 98 -6.54 -9.88 11.07
CA ARG A 98 -5.84 -10.44 9.91
C ARG A 98 -6.50 -11.70 9.37
N ALA A 99 -6.94 -12.61 10.25
CA ALA A 99 -7.65 -13.81 9.83
C ALA A 99 -8.95 -13.43 9.11
N GLU A 100 -9.70 -12.47 9.66
CA GLU A 100 -10.89 -11.92 9.01
C GLU A 100 -10.55 -11.33 7.63
N GLN A 101 -9.46 -10.55 7.51
CA GLN A 101 -9.03 -9.92 6.24
C GLN A 101 -8.72 -10.91 5.12
N GLN A 102 -8.45 -12.18 5.43
CA GLN A 102 -8.22 -13.20 4.40
C GLN A 102 -9.50 -13.73 3.78
N THR A 103 -10.65 -13.53 4.43
CA THR A 103 -11.94 -14.03 3.95
C THR A 103 -12.38 -13.32 2.66
N PRO A 104 -13.01 -14.04 1.71
CA PRO A 104 -13.55 -13.44 0.49
C PRO A 104 -14.55 -12.31 0.77
N ASP A 105 -15.44 -12.50 1.75
CA ASP A 105 -16.47 -11.50 2.11
C ASP A 105 -15.86 -10.21 2.66
N TRP A 106 -14.75 -10.31 3.40
CA TRP A 106 -14.04 -9.12 3.81
C TRP A 106 -13.32 -8.48 2.61
N LYS A 107 -12.65 -9.25 1.75
CA LYS A 107 -12.03 -8.69 0.54
C LYS A 107 -13.03 -7.95 -0.36
N ALA A 108 -14.23 -8.51 -0.55
CA ALA A 108 -15.29 -7.89 -1.33
C ALA A 108 -15.77 -6.56 -0.71
N ARG A 109 -16.03 -6.53 0.60
CA ARG A 109 -16.40 -5.29 1.31
C ARG A 109 -15.26 -4.27 1.31
N TYR A 110 -14.01 -4.70 1.40
CA TYR A 110 -12.86 -3.80 1.40
C TYR A 110 -12.53 -3.23 0.02
N ALA A 111 -12.86 -3.95 -1.07
CA ALA A 111 -12.58 -3.50 -2.43
C ALA A 111 -13.16 -2.11 -2.73
N VAL A 112 -14.36 -1.82 -2.22
CA VAL A 112 -15.00 -0.50 -2.33
C VAL A 112 -14.12 0.60 -1.73
N ARG A 113 -13.57 0.35 -0.54
CA ARG A 113 -12.68 1.28 0.15
C ARG A 113 -11.32 1.38 -0.53
N SER A 114 -10.78 0.27 -1.03
CA SER A 114 -9.52 0.26 -1.79
C SER A 114 -9.62 1.14 -3.04
N GLY A 115 -10.77 1.17 -3.73
CA GLY A 115 -11.00 2.09 -4.85
C GLY A 115 -10.94 3.57 -4.45
N VAL A 116 -11.49 3.92 -3.29
CA VAL A 116 -11.41 5.29 -2.73
C VAL A 116 -9.97 5.63 -2.37
N GLU A 117 -9.28 4.76 -1.64
CA GLU A 117 -7.88 4.98 -1.22
C GLU A 117 -6.94 5.11 -2.43
N SER A 118 -7.15 4.30 -3.46
CA SER A 118 -6.40 4.39 -4.72
C SER A 118 -6.65 5.74 -5.42
N THR A 119 -7.90 6.20 -5.46
CA THR A 119 -8.25 7.51 -6.03
C THR A 119 -7.62 8.66 -5.24
N VAL A 120 -7.67 8.61 -3.91
CA VAL A 120 -7.00 9.60 -3.05
C VAL A 120 -5.49 9.59 -3.30
N ASN A 121 -4.88 8.42 -3.43
CA ASN A 121 -3.46 8.28 -3.70
C ASN A 121 -3.06 8.88 -5.06
N GLU A 122 -3.80 8.59 -6.11
CA GLU A 122 -3.61 9.15 -7.46
C GLU A 122 -3.73 10.68 -7.43
N LEU A 123 -4.79 11.21 -6.84
CA LEU A 123 -5.00 12.65 -6.70
C LEU A 123 -3.87 13.34 -5.91
N VAL A 124 -3.41 12.73 -4.81
CA VAL A 124 -2.38 13.29 -3.95
C VAL A 124 -0.99 13.21 -4.59
N HIS A 125 -0.59 12.04 -5.11
CA HIS A 125 0.77 11.78 -5.57
C HIS A 125 0.94 11.98 -7.08
N GLY A 126 -0.07 11.61 -7.89
CA GLY A 126 -0.07 11.83 -9.32
C GLY A 126 -0.35 13.28 -9.70
N HIS A 127 -1.29 13.94 -9.01
CA HIS A 127 -1.73 15.30 -9.36
C HIS A 127 -1.43 16.36 -8.29
N GLY A 128 -0.68 16.01 -7.25
CA GLY A 128 -0.16 16.99 -6.29
C GLY A 128 -1.22 17.71 -5.46
N MET A 129 -2.40 17.13 -5.21
CA MET A 129 -3.53 17.81 -4.55
C MET A 129 -3.24 18.36 -3.14
N ARG A 130 -2.15 17.94 -2.50
CA ARG A 130 -1.68 18.52 -1.21
C ARG A 130 -1.17 19.96 -1.34
N ARG A 131 -0.94 20.47 -2.57
CA ARG A 131 -0.45 21.82 -2.81
C ARG A 131 -1.42 22.57 -3.72
N CYS A 132 -1.83 23.75 -3.29
CA CYS A 132 -2.66 24.65 -4.10
C CYS A 132 -1.84 25.85 -4.53
N ARG A 133 -1.94 26.22 -5.81
CA ARG A 133 -1.25 27.41 -6.35
C ARG A 133 -1.88 28.70 -5.83
N TYR A 134 -3.17 28.65 -5.50
CA TYR A 134 -3.96 29.80 -5.06
C TYR A 134 -4.20 29.76 -3.55
N ARG A 135 -4.37 30.94 -2.96
CA ARG A 135 -4.76 31.11 -1.55
C ARG A 135 -6.27 31.37 -1.45
N GLY A 136 -6.90 30.79 -0.44
CA GLY A 136 -8.34 30.93 -0.15
C GLY A 136 -9.16 29.70 -0.54
N GLN A 137 -10.11 29.31 0.33
CA GLN A 137 -10.85 28.04 0.21
C GLN A 137 -11.61 27.89 -1.11
N GLN A 138 -12.25 28.96 -1.61
CA GLN A 138 -12.99 28.93 -2.89
C GLN A 138 -12.09 28.60 -4.08
N LYS A 139 -10.90 29.21 -4.17
CA LYS A 139 -9.95 28.98 -5.25
C LYS A 139 -9.31 27.59 -5.15
N THR A 140 -9.02 27.14 -3.93
CA THR A 140 -8.59 25.76 -3.65
C THR A 140 -9.63 24.75 -4.11
N HIS A 141 -10.91 24.98 -3.79
CA HIS A 141 -12.00 24.10 -4.21
C HIS A 141 -12.09 23.96 -5.73
N LEU A 142 -12.02 25.08 -6.47
CA LEU A 142 -12.01 25.05 -7.94
C LEU A 142 -10.81 24.27 -8.49
N GLN A 143 -9.61 24.46 -7.93
CA GLN A 143 -8.44 23.68 -8.34
C GLN A 143 -8.68 22.18 -8.15
N HIS A 144 -9.20 21.77 -6.98
CA HIS A 144 -9.50 20.37 -6.69
C HIS A 144 -10.57 19.78 -7.62
N VAL A 145 -11.63 20.54 -7.92
CA VAL A 145 -12.67 20.11 -8.88
C VAL A 145 -12.07 19.91 -10.27
N PHE A 146 -11.26 20.85 -10.77
CA PHE A 146 -10.62 20.71 -12.08
C PHE A 146 -9.64 19.54 -12.12
N THR A 147 -8.88 19.31 -11.05
CA THR A 147 -8.01 18.13 -10.94
C THR A 147 -8.82 16.83 -11.00
N ALA A 148 -9.94 16.74 -10.27
CA ALA A 148 -10.82 15.57 -10.30
C ALA A 148 -11.42 15.33 -11.70
N ILE A 149 -11.82 16.38 -12.40
CA ILE A 149 -12.30 16.29 -13.79
C ILE A 149 -11.19 15.76 -14.70
N ALA A 150 -9.97 16.29 -14.60
CA ALA A 150 -8.84 15.84 -15.41
C ALA A 150 -8.54 14.34 -15.20
N VAL A 151 -8.52 13.89 -13.94
CA VAL A 151 -8.34 12.47 -13.60
C VAL A 151 -9.43 11.59 -14.20
N ASN A 152 -10.69 12.03 -14.14
CA ASN A 152 -11.79 11.27 -14.74
C ASN A 152 -11.64 11.16 -16.26
N ILE A 153 -11.18 12.22 -16.93
CA ILE A 153 -10.91 12.19 -18.38
C ILE A 153 -9.77 11.22 -18.71
N GLU A 154 -8.67 11.26 -17.95
CA GLU A 154 -7.53 10.35 -18.12
C GLU A 154 -7.95 8.88 -17.97
N ARG A 155 -8.72 8.57 -16.91
CA ARG A 155 -9.27 7.23 -16.68
C ARG A 155 -10.15 6.76 -17.83
N LEU A 156 -11.06 7.61 -18.32
CA LEU A 156 -11.92 7.29 -19.45
C LEU A 156 -11.12 7.07 -20.74
N SER A 157 -10.01 7.79 -20.92
CA SER A 157 -9.14 7.64 -22.09
C SER A 157 -8.35 6.33 -22.11
N GLY A 158 -8.08 5.75 -20.93
CA GLY A 158 -7.38 4.47 -20.78
C GLY A 158 -8.29 3.24 -20.84
N LEU A 159 -9.61 3.41 -20.88
CA LEU A 159 -10.53 2.29 -21.02
C LEU A 159 -10.42 1.71 -22.44
N PRO A 160 -10.31 0.38 -22.59
CA PRO A 160 -10.42 -0.23 -23.91
C PRO A 160 -11.79 0.13 -24.50
N PRO A 161 -11.90 0.31 -25.83
CA PRO A 161 -13.20 0.46 -26.44
C PRO A 161 -14.05 -0.74 -26.01
N THR A 162 -15.20 -0.47 -25.39
CA THR A 162 -16.22 -1.49 -25.18
C THR A 162 -16.48 -2.11 -26.54
N GLY A 163 -16.32 -3.44 -26.66
CA GLY A 163 -16.38 -4.19 -27.93
C GLY A 163 -17.72 -4.16 -28.66
N GLU A 164 -18.53 -3.14 -28.44
CA GLU A 164 -19.61 -2.75 -29.32
C GLU A 164 -19.02 -2.02 -30.51
N ASP A 165 -19.22 -2.57 -31.72
CA ASP A 165 -19.10 -1.84 -32.96
C ASP A 165 -19.91 -0.56 -32.82
N ARG A 166 -19.21 0.56 -32.62
CA ARG A 166 -19.83 1.87 -32.47
C ARG A 166 -20.71 2.06 -33.70
N PRO A 167 -22.04 2.23 -33.56
CA PRO A 167 -22.90 2.35 -34.72
C PRO A 167 -22.34 3.48 -35.60
N PRO A 168 -22.25 3.26 -36.93
CA PRO A 168 -21.63 4.23 -37.81
C PRO A 168 -22.26 5.59 -37.57
N ARG A 169 -21.42 6.61 -37.38
CA ARG A 169 -21.89 7.98 -37.13
C ARG A 169 -22.91 8.33 -38.22
N ARG A 170 -24.07 8.85 -37.80
CA ARG A 170 -25.07 9.37 -38.74
C ARG A 170 -24.37 10.32 -39.71
N PRO A 171 -24.54 10.17 -41.03
CA PRO A 171 -23.90 11.05 -41.98
C PRO A 171 -24.25 12.51 -41.70
N THR A 172 -23.27 13.40 -41.77
CA THR A 172 -23.51 14.83 -41.65
C THR A 172 -24.35 15.33 -42.82
N ALA A 173 -24.99 16.50 -42.69
CA ALA A 173 -25.73 17.13 -43.78
C ALA A 173 -24.90 17.26 -45.07
N PHE A 174 -23.59 17.54 -44.92
CA PHE A 174 -22.65 17.59 -46.03
C PHE A 174 -22.42 16.23 -46.68
N GLN A 175 -22.25 15.15 -45.90
CA GLN A 175 -22.11 13.80 -46.44
C GLN A 175 -23.37 13.36 -47.20
N ASN A 176 -24.55 13.66 -46.67
CA ASN A 176 -25.82 13.39 -47.35
C ASN A 176 -26.02 14.21 -48.63
N PHE A 177 -25.44 15.41 -48.70
CA PHE A 177 -25.42 16.23 -49.92
C PHE A 177 -24.52 15.59 -50.98
N LEU A 178 -23.30 15.21 -50.62
CA LEU A 178 -22.37 14.54 -51.54
C LEU A 178 -22.96 13.25 -52.12
N ASP A 179 -23.58 12.42 -51.28
CA ASP A 179 -24.21 11.18 -51.72
C ASP A 179 -25.38 11.43 -52.68
N ARG A 180 -26.22 12.44 -52.40
CA ARG A 180 -27.35 12.83 -53.26
C ARG A 180 -26.92 13.33 -54.63
N HIS A 181 -25.74 13.94 -54.73
CA HIS A 181 -25.20 14.49 -55.96
C HIS A 181 -24.17 13.58 -56.64
N GLY A 182 -23.98 12.34 -56.15
CA GLY A 182 -23.00 11.41 -56.71
C GLY A 182 -21.55 11.88 -56.60
N ILE A 183 -21.26 12.82 -55.70
CA ILE A 183 -19.93 13.39 -55.53
C ILE A 183 -19.13 12.45 -54.62
N PRO A 184 -18.01 11.88 -55.09
CA PRO A 184 -17.21 10.97 -54.28
C PRO A 184 -16.70 11.68 -53.02
N ARG A 185 -16.95 11.07 -51.87
CA ARG A 185 -16.46 11.59 -50.59
C ARG A 185 -14.93 11.63 -50.63
N HIS A 186 -14.35 12.80 -50.43
CA HIS A 186 -12.89 12.91 -50.36
C HIS A 186 -12.39 12.04 -49.20
N LYS A 187 -11.50 11.08 -49.50
CA LYS A 187 -10.85 10.29 -48.45
C LYS A 187 -10.17 11.27 -47.50
N SER A 188 -10.47 11.17 -46.21
CA SER A 188 -9.80 12.01 -45.21
C SER A 188 -8.30 11.72 -45.28
N TRP A 189 -7.47 12.77 -45.23
CA TRP A 189 -6.00 12.68 -45.26
C TRP A 189 -5.41 11.71 -44.22
N ARG A 190 -6.19 11.31 -43.19
CA ARG A 190 -5.81 10.29 -42.20
C ARG A 190 -5.81 8.85 -42.71
N THR A 191 -6.26 8.60 -43.94
CA THR A 191 -6.30 7.25 -44.56
C THR A 191 -5.23 7.04 -45.63
N ALA A 192 -4.32 8.01 -45.82
CA ALA A 192 -3.32 8.01 -46.90
C ALA A 192 -1.88 7.68 -46.44
N SER A 193 -1.70 7.16 -45.23
CA SER A 193 -0.40 6.70 -44.74
C SER A 193 -0.46 5.23 -44.31
N SER A 194 -0.20 4.34 -45.26
CA SER A 194 0.31 2.98 -45.07
C SER A 194 1.23 2.68 -46.24
#